data_AF-A0A0N1IK68-F1
#
_entry.id   AF-A0A0N1IK68-F1
#
_cell.length_a   1.000
_cell.length_b   1.000
_cell.length_c   1.000
_cell.angle_alpha   90.00
_cell.angle_beta   90.00
_cell.angle_gamma   90.00
#
_symmetry.space_group_name_H-M   'P 1'
#
loop_
_entity.id
_entity.type
_entity.pdbx_description
1 polymer ?
#
loop_
_entity_poly.entity_id
_entity_poly.type
_entity_poly.pdbx_seq_one_letter_code
_entity_poly.pdbx_strand_id
1 'polypeptide(L)'
;MSKRRIEVMDPFIKRKREEKAAAAAKAGTTSESSDTASTTMAVPQATTSAPGINPYTGLPHSQRYHELLRRRLGLPVWEYKNDFMRLLNTHQCVVLVGETGSGKTTQIPQWSVEFAAVTAGKSTGVACTQPRRVAAMSVAQRVAEEMDVALGQQVGYSIRFEDCSGPQTVLKYMTDGMLLREAMSDPMLEQYRVILLDEAHERTLATDILMGVLKEVIKQRSDLKLVIMSATLDAGKFQQYFDNAPLMNVPGRTHPVEIFYTPQPERDYLEAAIRTVIQIHLCEEIAGDILLFLTGQEEIEDACKRIKREIDNLGPDAGELKCIPLYSTLPPNLQQRIFEPAPPNRPNGAIGRKVVVSTNIAETSLTIDGVVFVIDPGFAKQKVYNPRIRVESLLVSPISKASAQQRAGRAGRTRPGKCFRLYTEKAYKNEMQDNTYPEILRSNLGSVVLQLKKLGIDDLVHFDFMDPPAPETLMRALELLNYLAALDDDGNLTDLGAVMAEFPLDPQLAKMLIASCNHNCSNEILSITAMLSVPQCFVRPNEARKAADEAKMRFAHIDGDHLTLLNVYHAFKQSKT
;
A
#
# COMPACT_ATOMS: atom_id res chain seq x y z
N MET A 1 -5.82 31.95 -37.61
CA MET A 1 -4.62 32.70 -38.04
C MET A 1 -3.74 32.99 -36.82
N SER A 2 -2.42 32.99 -37.04
CA SER A 2 -1.32 33.27 -36.09
C SER A 2 -1.07 32.25 -34.96
N LYS A 3 -0.14 31.31 -35.21
CA LYS A 3 0.56 30.51 -34.19
C LYS A 3 1.79 31.29 -33.73
N ARG A 4 1.83 31.77 -32.49
CA ARG A 4 3.07 32.16 -31.81
C ARG A 4 3.31 31.20 -30.65
N ARG A 5 4.36 30.40 -30.77
CA ARG A 5 4.89 29.50 -29.74
C ARG A 5 5.80 30.36 -28.86
N ILE A 6 5.45 30.54 -27.59
CA ILE A 6 6.33 31.17 -26.61
C ILE A 6 7.09 30.02 -25.94
N GLU A 7 8.37 29.87 -26.26
CA GLU A 7 9.27 28.97 -25.54
C GLU A 7 9.74 29.69 -24.26
N VAL A 8 9.28 29.21 -23.11
CA VAL A 8 9.84 29.61 -21.81
C VAL A 8 10.94 28.60 -21.50
N MET A 9 12.20 28.98 -21.74
CA MET A 9 13.36 28.19 -21.28
C MET A 9 13.62 28.46 -19.80
N ASP A 10 13.76 27.37 -19.04
CA ASP A 10 14.14 27.35 -17.63
C ASP A 10 15.56 27.92 -17.41
N PRO A 11 15.76 28.94 -16.55
CA PRO A 11 17.07 29.52 -16.22
C PRO A 11 18.10 28.50 -15.73
N PHE A 12 17.67 27.38 -15.14
CA PHE A 12 18.53 26.34 -14.60
C PHE A 12 19.24 25.54 -15.70
N ILE A 13 18.56 25.32 -16.84
CA ILE A 13 19.09 24.58 -17.99
C ILE A 13 20.19 25.39 -18.70
N LYS A 14 20.04 26.72 -18.75
CA LYS A 14 21.06 27.61 -19.33
C LYS A 14 22.37 27.58 -18.53
N ARG A 15 22.26 27.66 -17.20
CA ARG A 15 23.40 27.65 -16.27
C ARG A 15 24.21 26.35 -16.33
N LYS A 16 23.51 25.20 -16.36
CA LYS A 16 24.14 23.87 -16.46
C LYS A 16 24.86 23.66 -17.80
N ARG A 17 24.39 24.32 -18.88
CA ARG A 17 25.01 24.24 -20.21
C ARG A 17 26.30 25.08 -20.29
N GLU A 18 26.29 26.23 -19.64
CA GLU A 18 27.46 27.13 -19.54
C GLU A 18 28.55 26.53 -18.64
N GLU A 19 28.19 25.88 -17.52
CA GLU A 19 29.14 25.18 -16.65
C GLU A 19 29.80 23.97 -17.33
N LYS A 20 29.03 23.22 -18.14
CA LYS A 20 29.56 22.06 -18.89
C LYS A 20 30.52 22.48 -20.00
N ALA A 21 30.28 23.64 -20.63
CA ALA A 21 31.18 24.22 -21.62
C ALA A 21 32.49 24.73 -20.99
N ALA A 22 32.42 25.31 -19.79
CA ALA A 22 33.59 25.78 -19.05
C ALA A 22 34.48 24.63 -18.52
N ALA A 23 33.88 23.49 -18.14
CA ALA A 23 34.62 22.31 -17.70
C ALA A 23 35.37 21.60 -18.85
N ALA A 24 34.79 21.57 -20.05
CA ALA A 24 35.41 20.97 -21.23
C ALA A 24 36.62 21.78 -21.75
N ALA A 25 36.64 23.10 -21.53
CA ALA A 25 37.75 23.97 -21.94
C ALA A 25 38.99 23.89 -21.02
N LYS A 26 38.88 23.29 -19.82
CA LYS A 26 39.97 23.19 -18.83
C LYS A 26 40.71 21.85 -18.81
N ALA A 27 40.24 20.84 -19.56
CA ALA A 27 40.78 19.47 -19.48
C ALA A 27 41.83 19.13 -20.56
N GLY A 28 42.23 20.08 -21.40
CA GLY A 28 43.17 19.84 -22.50
C GLY A 28 44.51 20.53 -22.32
N THR A 29 45.38 20.00 -21.44
CA THR A 29 46.86 20.07 -21.49
C THR A 29 47.44 19.62 -20.15
N THR A 30 48.15 18.47 -20.13
CA THR A 30 49.48 18.26 -19.52
C THR A 30 49.79 16.75 -19.51
N SER A 31 50.88 16.39 -20.18
CA SER A 31 51.48 15.05 -20.22
C SER A 31 52.84 15.10 -19.53
N GLU A 32 53.02 14.31 -18.46
CA GLU A 32 54.27 13.88 -17.78
C GLU A 32 53.78 13.13 -16.51
N SER A 33 54.31 12.03 -15.99
CA SER A 33 55.60 11.34 -16.10
C SER A 33 55.51 9.93 -15.44
N SER A 34 56.56 9.13 -15.66
CA SER A 34 57.24 8.22 -14.69
C SER A 34 56.60 6.91 -14.19
N ASP A 35 57.36 5.83 -14.41
CA ASP A 35 57.34 4.51 -13.78
C ASP A 35 57.29 4.53 -12.23
N THR A 36 56.56 3.60 -11.61
CA THR A 36 57.13 2.48 -10.81
C THR A 36 56.08 1.68 -9.99
N ALA A 37 56.23 0.35 -10.03
CA ALA A 37 55.92 -0.67 -9.03
C ALA A 37 54.46 -0.89 -8.56
N SER A 38 53.78 -1.85 -9.20
CA SER A 38 52.56 -2.51 -8.70
C SER A 38 52.89 -3.65 -7.73
N THR A 39 52.47 -3.53 -6.46
CA THR A 39 52.37 -4.67 -5.53
C THR A 39 50.92 -5.15 -5.50
N THR A 40 50.67 -6.31 -6.09
CA THR A 40 49.35 -6.95 -6.14
C THR A 40 49.05 -7.65 -4.81
N MET A 41 48.13 -7.10 -4.02
CA MET A 41 47.43 -7.86 -2.97
C MET A 41 46.13 -8.42 -3.54
N ALA A 42 45.98 -9.73 -3.43
CA ALA A 42 44.87 -10.51 -3.97
C ALA A 42 43.57 -10.24 -3.22
N VAL A 43 42.52 -9.90 -3.96
CA VAL A 43 41.12 -9.84 -3.51
C VAL A 43 40.55 -11.27 -3.53
N PRO A 44 39.89 -11.76 -2.47
CA PRO A 44 39.25 -13.07 -2.52
C PRO A 44 38.02 -13.03 -3.44
N GLN A 45 37.94 -14.01 -4.35
CA GLN A 45 36.89 -14.17 -5.34
C GLN A 45 35.51 -14.34 -4.69
N ALA A 46 34.58 -13.44 -5.01
CA ALA A 46 33.15 -13.67 -4.83
C ALA A 46 32.71 -14.80 -5.79
N THR A 47 31.93 -15.74 -5.29
CA THR A 47 31.27 -16.77 -6.09
C THR A 47 30.28 -16.12 -7.06
N THR A 48 30.74 -15.79 -8.25
CA THR A 48 29.89 -15.43 -9.39
C THR A 48 29.20 -16.71 -9.86
N SER A 49 27.90 -16.84 -9.59
CA SER A 49 27.08 -17.90 -10.16
C SER A 49 27.23 -17.91 -11.69
N ALA A 50 27.38 -19.09 -12.29
CA ALA A 50 27.46 -19.22 -13.75
C ALA A 50 26.22 -18.59 -14.42
N PRO A 51 26.37 -17.92 -15.59
CA PRO A 51 25.26 -17.28 -16.27
C PRO A 51 24.14 -18.29 -16.55
N GLY A 52 22.96 -18.06 -15.97
CA GLY A 52 21.76 -18.90 -16.13
C GLY A 52 21.41 -19.78 -14.93
N ILE A 53 22.22 -19.81 -13.87
CA ILE A 53 21.91 -20.53 -12.62
C ILE A 53 21.31 -19.56 -11.60
N ASN A 54 20.22 -19.98 -10.95
CA ASN A 54 19.61 -19.25 -9.85
C ASN A 54 20.54 -19.30 -8.62
N PRO A 55 20.99 -18.15 -8.09
CA PRO A 55 21.97 -18.10 -6.99
C PRO A 55 21.44 -18.66 -5.66
N TYR A 56 20.12 -18.79 -5.51
CA TYR A 56 19.50 -19.28 -4.28
C TYR A 56 19.18 -20.77 -4.30
N THR A 57 18.79 -21.31 -5.45
CA THR A 57 18.43 -22.73 -5.59
C THR A 57 19.57 -23.58 -6.14
N GLY A 58 20.57 -22.98 -6.77
CA GLY A 58 21.65 -23.69 -7.47
C GLY A 58 21.20 -24.41 -8.75
N LEU A 59 19.95 -24.22 -9.17
CA LEU A 59 19.37 -24.82 -10.36
C LEU A 59 19.33 -23.82 -11.53
N PRO A 60 19.30 -24.28 -12.79
CA PRO A 60 19.04 -23.41 -13.93
C PRO A 60 17.71 -22.67 -13.79
N HIS A 61 17.67 -21.42 -14.21
CA HIS A 61 16.43 -20.64 -14.20
C HIS A 61 15.35 -21.27 -15.10
N SER A 62 14.09 -21.18 -14.66
CA SER A 62 12.94 -21.70 -15.40
C SER A 62 12.65 -20.89 -16.67
N GLN A 63 11.92 -21.48 -17.63
CA GLN A 63 11.46 -20.75 -18.82
C GLN A 63 10.58 -19.55 -18.44
N ARG A 64 9.73 -19.71 -17.42
CA ARG A 64 8.86 -18.65 -16.89
C ARG A 64 9.67 -17.47 -16.38
N TYR A 65 10.78 -17.71 -15.70
CA TYR A 65 11.71 -16.65 -15.29
C TYR A 65 12.19 -15.81 -16.48
N HIS A 66 12.64 -16.45 -17.56
CA HIS A 66 13.12 -15.73 -18.75
C HIS A 66 12.03 -14.95 -19.49
N GLU A 67 10.79 -15.44 -19.46
CA GLU A 67 9.63 -14.72 -20.00
C GLU A 67 9.30 -13.47 -19.16
N LEU A 68 9.31 -13.61 -17.83
CA LEU A 68 9.10 -12.50 -16.91
C LEU A 68 10.23 -11.47 -16.99
N LEU A 69 11.48 -11.92 -17.05
CA LEU A 69 12.65 -11.06 -17.18
C LEU A 69 12.54 -10.18 -18.42
N ARG A 70 12.19 -10.74 -19.58
CA ARG A 70 11.98 -9.97 -20.82
C ARG A 70 10.95 -8.85 -20.66
N ARG A 71 9.87 -9.09 -19.92
CA ARG A 71 8.85 -8.05 -19.63
C ARG A 71 9.38 -7.00 -18.66
N ARG A 72 10.11 -7.42 -17.61
CA ARG A 72 10.66 -6.54 -16.57
C ARG A 72 11.71 -5.58 -17.11
N LEU A 73 12.54 -6.01 -18.07
CA LEU A 73 13.50 -5.15 -18.76
C LEU A 73 12.83 -3.96 -19.49
N GLY A 74 11.54 -4.09 -19.83
CA GLY A 74 10.76 -3.01 -20.45
C GLY A 74 10.17 -1.98 -19.48
N LEU A 75 10.30 -2.19 -18.16
CA LEU A 75 9.75 -1.29 -17.15
C LEU A 75 10.54 0.02 -17.06
N PRO A 76 9.89 1.18 -16.82
CA PRO A 76 10.57 2.47 -16.73
C PRO A 76 11.72 2.53 -15.73
N VAL A 77 11.56 1.89 -14.56
CA VAL A 77 12.60 1.89 -13.52
C VAL A 77 13.92 1.29 -14.03
N TRP A 78 13.88 0.37 -14.99
CA TRP A 78 15.06 -0.40 -15.40
C TRP A 78 16.15 0.47 -16.01
N GLU A 79 15.78 1.55 -16.71
CA GLU A 79 16.71 2.54 -17.26
C GLU A 79 17.55 3.21 -16.16
N TYR A 80 17.03 3.25 -14.93
CA TYR A 80 17.63 3.94 -13.80
C TYR A 80 18.26 2.98 -12.78
N LYS A 81 18.40 1.68 -13.10
CA LYS A 81 19.02 0.69 -12.18
C LYS A 81 20.40 1.14 -11.70
N ASN A 82 21.26 1.60 -12.62
CA ASN A 82 22.62 2.05 -12.28
C ASN A 82 22.61 3.29 -11.39
N ASP A 83 21.70 4.23 -11.65
CA ASP A 83 21.55 5.43 -10.82
C ASP A 83 21.05 5.10 -9.42
N PHE A 84 20.08 4.19 -9.30
CA PHE A 84 19.61 3.68 -8.02
C PHE A 84 20.74 3.03 -7.22
N MET A 85 21.50 2.11 -7.83
CA MET A 85 22.62 1.43 -7.17
C MET A 85 23.71 2.43 -6.74
N ARG A 86 23.99 3.45 -7.55
CA ARG A 86 24.92 4.53 -7.18
C ARG A 86 24.41 5.33 -5.98
N LEU A 87 23.14 5.71 -5.98
CA LEU A 87 22.52 6.45 -4.87
C LEU A 87 22.53 5.64 -3.57
N LEU A 88 22.14 4.37 -3.63
CA LEU A 88 22.11 3.46 -2.48
C LEU A 88 23.52 3.23 -1.88
N ASN A 89 24.55 3.18 -2.72
CA ASN A 89 25.95 3.11 -2.26
C ASN A 89 26.40 4.38 -1.54
N THR A 90 26.04 5.55 -2.08
CA THR A 90 26.59 6.85 -1.65
C THR A 90 25.80 7.56 -0.56
N HIS A 91 24.52 7.22 -0.40
CA HIS A 91 23.61 7.87 0.55
C HIS A 91 22.97 6.84 1.47
N GLN A 92 22.60 7.28 2.66
CA GLN A 92 21.93 6.42 3.64
C GLN A 92 20.41 6.39 3.43
N CYS A 93 19.81 7.54 3.14
CA CYS A 93 18.41 7.68 2.79
C CYS A 93 18.27 8.14 1.33
N VAL A 94 17.33 7.55 0.59
CA VAL A 94 17.01 7.93 -0.80
C VAL A 94 15.50 8.07 -0.94
N VAL A 95 15.05 9.17 -1.54
CA VAL A 95 13.65 9.34 -1.93
C VAL A 95 13.51 8.95 -3.40
N LEU A 96 12.60 8.03 -3.69
CA LEU A 96 12.31 7.56 -5.05
C LEU A 96 10.86 7.89 -5.39
N VAL A 97 10.68 8.68 -6.44
CA VAL A 97 9.37 8.98 -6.99
C VAL A 97 9.25 8.36 -8.36
N GLY A 98 8.11 7.74 -8.62
CA GLY A 98 7.78 7.28 -9.94
C GLY A 98 6.33 6.88 -10.01
N GLU A 99 5.71 7.08 -11.17
CA GLU A 99 4.29 6.77 -11.35
C GLU A 99 4.00 5.30 -11.05
N THR A 100 2.74 5.00 -10.73
CA THR A 100 2.36 3.62 -10.47
C THR A 100 2.50 2.77 -11.75
N GLY A 101 2.89 1.50 -11.60
CA GLY A 101 3.21 0.65 -12.75
C GLY A 101 4.60 0.89 -13.36
N SER A 102 5.38 1.85 -12.85
CA SER A 102 6.78 2.04 -13.29
C SER A 102 7.72 0.90 -12.89
N GLY A 103 7.33 0.07 -11.92
CA GLY A 103 8.11 -1.07 -11.44
C GLY A 103 8.77 -0.88 -10.07
N LYS A 104 8.43 0.19 -9.32
CA LYS A 104 9.03 0.50 -7.99
C LYS A 104 8.98 -0.70 -7.04
N THR A 105 7.76 -1.12 -6.70
CA THR A 105 7.51 -2.16 -5.69
C THR A 105 8.08 -3.52 -6.05
N THR A 106 8.17 -3.84 -7.35
CA THR A 106 8.66 -5.16 -7.78
C THR A 106 10.17 -5.18 -7.99
N GLN A 107 10.77 -4.13 -8.59
CA GLN A 107 12.18 -4.17 -9.00
C GLN A 107 13.14 -3.56 -7.97
N ILE A 108 12.76 -2.49 -7.28
CA ILE A 108 13.65 -1.79 -6.34
C ILE A 108 14.05 -2.68 -5.15
N PRO A 109 13.14 -3.47 -4.55
CA PRO A 109 13.53 -4.41 -3.50
C PRO A 109 14.47 -5.51 -4.00
N GLN A 110 14.30 -6.01 -5.24
CA GLN A 110 15.22 -7.02 -5.82
C GLN A 110 16.63 -6.45 -5.98
N TRP A 111 16.78 -5.22 -6.44
CA TRP A 111 18.10 -4.57 -6.53
C TRP A 111 18.68 -4.26 -5.15
N SER A 112 17.83 -4.00 -4.16
CA SER A 112 18.25 -3.84 -2.76
C SER A 112 18.78 -5.16 -2.19
N VAL A 113 18.22 -6.30 -2.59
CA VAL A 113 18.77 -7.63 -2.26
C VAL A 113 20.11 -7.85 -2.94
N GLU A 114 20.25 -7.52 -4.22
CA GLU A 114 21.54 -7.57 -4.93
C GLU A 114 22.61 -6.74 -4.20
N PHE A 115 22.26 -5.51 -3.77
CA PHE A 115 23.13 -4.65 -2.98
C PHE A 115 23.50 -5.26 -1.63
N ALA A 116 22.53 -5.79 -0.89
CA ALA A 116 22.77 -6.38 0.43
C ALA A 116 23.64 -7.64 0.35
N ALA A 117 23.56 -8.42 -0.74
CA ALA A 117 24.33 -9.63 -0.94
C ALA A 117 25.83 -9.38 -1.20
N VAL A 118 26.17 -8.25 -1.84
CA VAL A 118 27.56 -7.92 -2.20
C VAL A 118 28.25 -6.98 -1.20
N THR A 119 27.50 -6.41 -0.27
CA THR A 119 28.03 -5.46 0.71
C THR A 119 28.33 -6.20 2.02
N ALA A 120 29.52 -5.98 2.59
CA ALA A 120 29.86 -6.54 3.89
C ALA A 120 28.93 -5.99 4.99
N GLY A 121 28.41 -6.88 5.82
CA GLY A 121 27.52 -6.53 6.93
C GLY A 121 27.03 -7.78 7.66
N LYS A 122 26.58 -7.61 8.91
CA LYS A 122 25.97 -8.70 9.69
C LYS A 122 24.57 -9.05 9.18
N SER A 123 23.90 -8.08 8.56
CA SER A 123 22.51 -8.15 8.13
C SER A 123 22.42 -8.17 6.61
N THR A 124 21.59 -9.06 6.06
CA THR A 124 21.38 -9.20 4.61
C THR A 124 19.91 -9.00 4.21
N GLY A 125 18.99 -8.89 5.17
CA GLY A 125 17.57 -8.81 4.91
C GLY A 125 17.13 -7.49 4.27
N VAL A 126 16.08 -7.56 3.47
CA VAL A 126 15.41 -6.41 2.87
C VAL A 126 13.94 -6.43 3.28
N ALA A 127 13.47 -5.35 3.90
CA ALA A 127 12.06 -5.15 4.21
C ALA A 127 11.44 -4.16 3.23
N CYS A 128 10.30 -4.50 2.63
CA CYS A 128 9.52 -3.56 1.82
C CYS A 128 8.11 -3.45 2.40
N THR A 129 7.78 -2.29 2.96
CA THR A 129 6.46 -2.09 3.56
C THR A 129 5.40 -1.79 2.50
N GLN A 130 4.17 -2.16 2.78
CA GLN A 130 2.99 -1.87 1.97
C GLN A 130 1.84 -1.45 2.91
N PRO A 131 1.12 -0.35 2.62
CA PRO A 131 -0.04 0.04 3.42
C PRO A 131 -1.14 -1.02 3.48
N ARG A 132 -1.26 -1.87 2.43
CA ARG A 132 -2.37 -2.80 2.24
C ARG A 132 -1.90 -4.25 2.30
N ARG A 133 -2.60 -5.08 3.10
CA ARG A 133 -2.35 -6.53 3.22
C ARG A 133 -2.31 -7.25 1.87
N VAL A 134 -3.31 -6.97 1.02
CA VAL A 134 -3.46 -7.59 -0.31
C VAL A 134 -2.29 -7.25 -1.23
N ALA A 135 -1.78 -6.02 -1.15
CA ALA A 135 -0.62 -5.59 -1.90
C ALA A 135 0.62 -6.36 -1.46
N ALA A 136 0.90 -6.43 -0.14
CA ALA A 136 2.03 -7.19 0.40
C ALA A 136 2.02 -8.66 -0.05
N MET A 137 0.88 -9.34 0.06
CA MET A 137 0.74 -10.75 -0.34
C MET A 137 0.93 -10.93 -1.86
N SER A 138 0.22 -10.13 -2.66
CA SER A 138 0.22 -10.26 -4.12
C SER A 138 1.59 -9.94 -4.71
N VAL A 139 2.26 -8.91 -4.19
CA VAL A 139 3.58 -8.52 -4.68
C VAL A 139 4.66 -9.49 -4.23
N ALA A 140 4.57 -10.05 -3.02
CA ALA A 140 5.48 -11.10 -2.57
C ALA A 140 5.36 -12.34 -3.47
N GLN A 141 4.14 -12.80 -3.77
CA GLN A 141 3.92 -13.90 -4.71
C GLN A 141 4.51 -13.57 -6.09
N ARG A 142 4.22 -12.37 -6.62
CA ARG A 142 4.75 -11.93 -7.91
C ARG A 142 6.28 -11.91 -7.93
N VAL A 143 6.91 -11.39 -6.88
CA VAL A 143 8.37 -11.23 -6.83
C VAL A 143 9.06 -12.57 -6.57
N ALA A 144 8.42 -13.50 -5.85
CA ALA A 144 8.88 -14.88 -5.74
C ALA A 144 8.95 -15.54 -7.14
N GLU A 145 7.94 -15.34 -7.98
CA GLU A 145 7.95 -15.81 -9.37
C GLU A 145 9.01 -15.10 -10.22
N GLU A 146 9.21 -13.79 -10.02
CA GLU A 146 10.23 -13.03 -10.74
C GLU A 146 11.67 -13.41 -10.35
N MET A 147 11.88 -13.86 -9.12
CA MET A 147 13.16 -14.37 -8.59
C MET A 147 13.31 -15.89 -8.77
N ASP A 148 12.29 -16.56 -9.34
CA ASP A 148 12.27 -18.00 -9.57
C ASP A 148 12.49 -18.84 -8.30
N VAL A 149 11.82 -18.44 -7.22
CA VAL A 149 11.86 -19.06 -5.88
C VAL A 149 10.46 -19.37 -5.37
N ALA A 150 10.36 -20.29 -4.41
CA ALA A 150 9.08 -20.56 -3.73
C ALA A 150 8.75 -19.44 -2.72
N LEU A 151 7.50 -18.98 -2.73
CA LEU A 151 7.00 -18.02 -1.74
C LEU A 151 7.14 -18.60 -0.32
N GLY A 152 7.62 -17.79 0.62
CA GLY A 152 7.92 -18.19 2.00
C GLY A 152 9.36 -18.68 2.20
N GLN A 153 10.14 -18.87 1.13
CA GLN A 153 11.57 -19.16 1.20
C GLN A 153 12.36 -17.83 1.11
N GLN A 154 13.05 -17.55 0.00
CA GLN A 154 13.86 -16.34 -0.17
C GLN A 154 13.03 -15.06 -0.23
N VAL A 155 11.84 -15.14 -0.83
CA VAL A 155 10.85 -14.07 -0.85
C VAL A 155 9.66 -14.50 0.01
N GLY A 156 9.25 -13.65 0.95
CA GLY A 156 8.14 -13.91 1.84
C GLY A 156 7.29 -12.67 2.10
N TYR A 157 6.24 -12.84 2.89
CA TYR A 157 5.48 -11.71 3.43
C TYR A 157 5.11 -11.88 4.90
N SER A 158 4.87 -10.76 5.59
CA SER A 158 4.35 -10.75 6.96
C SER A 158 3.23 -9.73 7.11
N ILE A 159 2.05 -10.20 7.50
CA ILE A 159 0.88 -9.38 7.78
C ILE A 159 0.30 -9.77 9.15
N ARG A 160 -0.57 -8.93 9.72
CA ARG A 160 -1.18 -9.23 11.02
C ARG A 160 -1.91 -10.59 10.98
N PHE A 161 -1.52 -11.47 11.89
CA PHE A 161 -2.01 -12.85 12.06
C PHE A 161 -1.62 -13.86 10.98
N GLU A 162 -0.73 -13.52 10.04
CA GLU A 162 -0.28 -14.41 8.99
C GLU A 162 1.15 -14.07 8.57
N ASP A 163 2.09 -14.98 8.84
CA ASP A 163 3.50 -14.84 8.48
C ASP A 163 3.89 -15.97 7.53
N CYS A 164 4.30 -15.59 6.32
CA CYS A 164 4.78 -16.47 5.27
C CYS A 164 6.25 -16.13 4.98
N SER A 165 7.09 -16.39 5.98
CA SER A 165 8.54 -16.21 5.91
C SER A 165 9.26 -17.28 6.73
N GLY A 166 10.57 -17.42 6.53
CA GLY A 166 11.40 -18.40 7.22
C GLY A 166 12.87 -17.97 7.29
N PRO A 167 13.76 -18.84 7.81
CA PRO A 167 15.17 -18.50 8.01
C PRO A 167 15.94 -18.14 6.72
N GLN A 168 15.42 -18.59 5.56
CA GLN A 168 16.01 -18.30 4.24
C GLN A 168 15.51 -17.00 3.62
N THR A 169 14.54 -16.31 4.25
CA THR A 169 13.93 -15.10 3.69
C THR A 169 14.92 -13.94 3.69
N VAL A 170 15.28 -13.49 2.49
CA VAL A 170 16.15 -12.32 2.26
C VAL A 170 15.35 -11.09 1.86
N LEU A 171 14.14 -11.28 1.31
CA LEU A 171 13.22 -10.20 0.95
C LEU A 171 11.86 -10.46 1.57
N LYS A 172 11.42 -9.58 2.46
CA LYS A 172 10.12 -9.68 3.14
C LYS A 172 9.27 -8.46 2.81
N TYR A 173 8.12 -8.70 2.16
CA TYR A 173 7.08 -7.69 2.02
C TYR A 173 6.18 -7.71 3.24
N MET A 174 5.88 -6.58 3.84
CA MET A 174 5.05 -6.58 5.04
C MET A 174 4.17 -5.35 5.12
N THR A 175 3.15 -5.39 5.96
CA THR A 175 2.44 -4.15 6.26
C THR A 175 3.28 -3.23 7.13
N ASP A 176 3.13 -1.92 6.96
CA ASP A 176 3.79 -0.90 7.78
C ASP A 176 3.65 -1.20 9.29
N GLY A 177 2.45 -1.56 9.74
CA GLY A 177 2.20 -1.91 11.14
C GLY A 177 2.90 -3.20 11.62
N MET A 178 3.30 -4.10 10.72
CA MET A 178 4.11 -5.28 11.09
C MET A 178 5.57 -4.90 11.29
N LEU A 179 6.15 -4.04 10.42
CA LEU A 179 7.51 -3.55 10.64
C LEU A 179 7.60 -2.72 11.93
N LEU A 180 6.58 -1.90 12.21
CA LEU A 180 6.52 -1.14 13.46
C LEU A 180 6.46 -2.06 14.68
N ARG A 181 5.75 -3.20 14.59
CA ARG A 181 5.73 -4.20 15.66
C ARG A 181 7.08 -4.90 15.82
N GLU A 182 7.73 -5.27 14.71
CA GLU A 182 9.08 -5.83 14.78
C GLU A 182 10.05 -4.86 15.46
N ALA A 183 9.92 -3.55 15.20
CA ALA A 183 10.71 -2.52 15.86
C ALA A 183 10.50 -2.47 17.39
N MET A 184 9.34 -2.91 17.90
CA MET A 184 9.09 -2.96 19.35
C MET A 184 9.90 -4.05 20.05
N SER A 185 10.23 -5.14 19.35
CA SER A 185 11.08 -6.22 19.86
C SER A 185 12.55 -6.04 19.47
N ASP A 186 12.81 -5.46 18.30
CA ASP A 186 14.14 -5.15 17.77
C ASP A 186 14.20 -3.67 17.35
N PRO A 187 14.47 -2.73 18.29
CA PRO A 187 14.45 -1.29 18.03
C PRO A 187 15.45 -0.83 16.97
N MET A 188 16.53 -1.58 16.74
CA MET A 188 17.54 -1.28 15.72
C MET A 188 17.27 -1.96 14.39
N LEU A 189 16.21 -2.80 14.32
CA LEU A 189 15.80 -3.54 13.14
C LEU A 189 16.99 -4.27 12.50
N GLU A 190 17.81 -4.90 13.34
CA GLU A 190 19.10 -5.49 13.00
C GLU A 190 19.00 -6.57 11.94
N GLN A 191 17.84 -7.20 11.74
CA GLN A 191 17.63 -8.17 10.67
C GLN A 191 17.78 -7.55 9.27
N TYR A 192 17.55 -6.24 9.11
CA TYR A 192 17.46 -5.59 7.81
C TYR A 192 18.66 -4.73 7.48
N ARG A 193 19.18 -4.89 6.26
CA ARG A 193 20.18 -4.02 5.64
C ARG A 193 19.54 -2.85 4.90
N VAL A 194 18.40 -3.09 4.27
CA VAL A 194 17.65 -2.09 3.50
C VAL A 194 16.19 -2.15 3.92
N ILE A 195 15.62 -1.00 4.27
CA ILE A 195 14.20 -0.83 4.53
C ILE A 195 13.63 0.09 3.47
N LEU A 196 12.57 -0.37 2.80
CA LEU A 196 11.82 0.41 1.82
C LEU A 196 10.44 0.72 2.39
N LEU A 197 10.14 2.01 2.57
CA LEU A 197 8.78 2.47 2.86
C LEU A 197 8.10 2.78 1.53
N ASP A 198 7.29 1.84 1.03
CA ASP A 198 6.60 2.02 -0.24
C ASP A 198 5.24 2.70 -0.06
N GLU A 199 4.76 3.31 -1.15
CA GLU A 199 3.48 4.02 -1.21
C GLU A 199 3.33 5.05 -0.07
N ALA A 200 4.45 5.71 0.31
CA ALA A 200 4.50 6.64 1.45
C ALA A 200 3.53 7.84 1.32
N HIS A 201 3.03 8.11 0.11
CA HIS A 201 1.98 9.11 -0.14
C HIS A 201 0.61 8.73 0.42
N GLU A 202 0.35 7.47 0.78
CA GLU A 202 -0.88 7.10 1.49
C GLU A 202 -0.93 7.69 2.90
N ARG A 203 0.24 8.08 3.48
CA ARG A 203 0.36 8.75 4.78
C ARG A 203 -0.48 8.08 5.86
N THR A 204 -0.35 6.74 5.94
CA THR A 204 -1.04 5.96 6.96
C THR A 204 -0.43 6.24 8.33
N LEU A 205 -1.19 5.92 9.37
CA LEU A 205 -0.72 6.12 10.74
C LEU A 205 0.60 5.39 10.98
N ALA A 206 0.70 4.12 10.58
CA ALA A 206 1.91 3.32 10.78
C ALA A 206 3.09 3.82 9.93
N THR A 207 2.86 4.28 8.69
CA THR A 207 3.91 4.86 7.84
C THR A 207 4.55 6.08 8.51
N ASP A 208 3.73 6.99 9.02
CA ASP A 208 4.21 8.23 9.64
C ASP A 208 5.03 7.97 10.91
N ILE A 209 4.60 7.01 11.74
CA ILE A 209 5.36 6.60 12.91
C ILE A 209 6.68 5.93 12.52
N LEU A 210 6.66 5.03 11.54
CA LEU A 210 7.87 4.41 11.02
C LEU A 210 8.86 5.42 10.48
N MET A 211 8.41 6.48 9.80
CA MET A 211 9.30 7.53 9.31
C MET A 211 10.04 8.24 10.45
N GLY A 212 9.37 8.53 11.57
CA GLY A 212 10.02 9.11 12.75
C GLY A 212 10.97 8.14 13.44
N VAL A 213 10.55 6.90 13.66
CA VAL A 213 11.39 5.86 14.28
C VAL A 213 12.64 5.60 13.43
N LEU A 214 12.48 5.40 12.12
CA LEU A 214 13.60 5.11 11.21
C LEU A 214 14.54 6.29 11.06
N LYS A 215 14.06 7.54 11.16
CA LYS A 215 14.92 8.72 11.16
C LYS A 215 15.86 8.75 12.37
N GLU A 216 15.43 8.25 13.52
CA GLU A 216 16.32 8.07 14.68
C GLU A 216 17.23 6.85 14.54
N VAL A 217 16.73 5.72 14.02
CA VAL A 217 17.53 4.50 13.83
C VAL A 217 18.69 4.75 12.87
N ILE A 218 18.48 5.45 11.74
CA ILE A 218 19.57 5.71 10.78
C ILE A 218 20.69 6.59 11.35
N LYS A 219 20.41 7.44 12.36
CA LYS A 219 21.46 8.20 13.07
C LYS A 219 22.38 7.29 13.88
N GLN A 220 21.85 6.17 14.38
CA GLN A 220 22.58 5.20 15.21
C GLN A 220 23.19 4.05 14.38
N ARG A 221 22.51 3.67 13.28
CA ARG A 221 22.93 2.63 12.33
C ARG A 221 23.33 3.21 10.97
N SER A 222 24.59 3.63 10.84
CA SER A 222 25.17 4.10 9.57
C SER A 222 25.14 3.06 8.44
N ASP A 223 24.98 1.80 8.82
CA ASP A 223 24.98 0.63 7.95
C ASP A 223 23.59 0.38 7.32
N LEU A 224 22.51 0.83 7.96
CA LEU A 224 21.14 0.72 7.45
C LEU A 224 20.90 1.67 6.28
N LYS A 225 20.29 1.16 5.20
CA LYS A 225 19.79 1.98 4.10
C LYS A 225 18.28 2.14 4.16
N LEU A 226 17.80 3.36 3.95
CA LEU A 226 16.38 3.71 3.92
C LEU A 226 15.98 4.20 2.52
N VAL A 227 14.92 3.64 1.95
CA VAL A 227 14.38 4.07 0.67
C VAL A 227 12.91 4.45 0.85
N ILE A 228 12.55 5.71 0.57
CA ILE A 228 11.17 6.19 0.63
C ILE A 228 10.62 6.20 -0.79
N MET A 229 9.66 5.33 -1.10
CA MET A 229 9.07 5.23 -2.42
C MET A 229 7.67 5.86 -2.45
N SER A 230 7.41 6.69 -3.46
CA SER A 230 6.13 7.36 -3.64
C SER A 230 5.73 7.48 -5.10
N ALA A 231 4.42 7.65 -5.36
CA ALA A 231 3.87 7.86 -6.69
C ALA A 231 3.45 9.31 -6.95
N THR A 232 3.48 10.20 -5.95
CA THR A 232 3.01 11.58 -6.06
C THR A 232 4.14 12.60 -5.89
N LEU A 233 3.86 13.83 -6.36
CA LEU A 233 4.78 14.96 -6.44
C LEU A 233 5.15 15.62 -5.10
N ASP A 234 4.63 15.15 -3.95
CA ASP A 234 5.01 15.66 -2.62
C ASP A 234 6.41 15.19 -2.17
N ALA A 235 7.26 14.86 -3.14
CA ALA A 235 8.65 14.42 -2.99
C ALA A 235 9.46 15.39 -2.13
N GLY A 236 9.22 16.70 -2.31
CA GLY A 236 9.93 17.75 -1.60
C GLY A 236 9.77 17.65 -0.08
N LYS A 237 8.58 17.29 0.41
CA LYS A 237 8.33 17.14 1.84
C LYS A 237 9.10 15.96 2.43
N PHE A 238 9.11 14.82 1.74
CA PHE A 238 9.92 13.66 2.15
C PHE A 238 11.42 13.97 2.15
N GLN A 239 11.92 14.67 1.12
CA GLN A 239 13.32 15.06 1.07
C GLN A 239 13.71 15.97 2.23
N GLN A 240 12.92 17.02 2.48
CA GLN A 240 13.18 17.97 3.57
C GLN A 240 13.13 17.28 4.94
N TYR A 241 12.16 16.39 5.13
CA TYR A 241 12.02 15.64 6.38
C TYR A 241 13.21 14.70 6.64
N PHE A 242 13.76 14.05 5.62
CA PHE A 242 14.98 13.22 5.71
C PHE A 242 16.25 14.01 5.34
N ASP A 243 16.44 15.18 5.95
CA ASP A 243 17.68 15.98 5.90
C ASP A 243 18.20 16.28 4.47
N ASN A 244 17.27 16.64 3.57
CA ASN A 244 17.50 16.88 2.14
C ASN A 244 18.04 15.66 1.38
N ALA A 245 17.50 14.47 1.68
CA ALA A 245 17.82 13.24 0.98
C ALA A 245 17.72 13.38 -0.56
N PRO A 246 18.60 12.70 -1.33
CA PRO A 246 18.56 12.74 -2.78
C PRO A 246 17.25 12.18 -3.33
N LEU A 247 16.73 12.84 -4.38
CA LEU A 247 15.56 12.40 -5.13
C LEU A 247 15.96 11.71 -6.42
N MET A 248 15.47 10.49 -6.60
CA MET A 248 15.45 9.80 -7.87
C MET A 248 14.03 9.85 -8.43
N ASN A 249 13.86 10.52 -9.58
CA ASN A 249 12.58 10.58 -10.27
C ASN A 249 12.60 9.63 -11.48
N VAL A 250 11.67 8.68 -11.49
CA VAL A 250 11.45 7.74 -12.59
C VAL A 250 10.22 8.21 -13.36
N PRO A 251 10.38 8.77 -14.56
CA PRO A 251 9.25 9.18 -15.37
C PRO A 251 8.38 7.96 -15.68
N GLY A 252 7.06 8.13 -15.61
CA GLY A 252 6.14 7.08 -16.02
C GLY A 252 6.16 6.85 -17.52
N ARG A 253 5.83 5.62 -17.92
CA ARG A 253 5.40 5.29 -19.28
C ARG A 253 3.89 5.05 -19.27
N THR A 254 3.12 5.97 -18.71
CA THR A 254 1.66 5.89 -18.83
C THR A 254 1.26 6.29 -20.24
N HIS A 255 0.36 5.52 -20.82
CA HIS A 255 -0.37 5.95 -22.00
C HIS A 255 -1.32 7.09 -21.63
N PRO A 256 -1.64 7.99 -22.57
CA PRO A 256 -2.54 9.10 -22.30
C PRO A 256 -3.91 8.60 -21.79
N VAL A 257 -4.42 9.29 -20.77
CA VAL A 257 -5.76 9.05 -20.21
C VAL A 257 -6.63 10.27 -20.49
N GLU A 258 -7.69 10.09 -21.27
CA GLU A 258 -8.68 11.14 -21.49
C GLU A 258 -9.59 11.27 -20.27
N ILE A 259 -9.76 12.49 -19.76
CA ILE A 259 -10.58 12.77 -18.58
C ILE A 259 -11.90 13.38 -19.01
N PHE A 260 -13.00 12.73 -18.65
CA PHE A 260 -14.37 13.21 -18.86
C PHE A 260 -14.96 13.65 -17.53
N TYR A 261 -15.68 14.77 -17.52
CA TYR A 261 -16.40 15.30 -16.36
C TYR A 261 -17.90 15.36 -16.68
N THR A 262 -18.74 15.24 -15.66
CA THR A 262 -20.17 15.51 -15.81
C THR A 262 -20.43 17.01 -15.96
N PRO A 263 -21.43 17.43 -16.76
CA PRO A 263 -21.75 18.84 -16.93
C PRO A 263 -22.40 19.45 -15.67
N GLN A 264 -23.06 18.63 -14.86
CA GLN A 264 -23.74 19.03 -13.62
C GLN A 264 -23.42 18.04 -12.49
N PRO A 265 -23.48 18.46 -11.22
CA PRO A 265 -23.29 17.56 -10.08
C PRO A 265 -24.36 16.45 -10.07
N GLU A 266 -23.92 15.20 -9.88
CA GLU A 266 -24.81 14.05 -9.74
C GLU A 266 -25.24 13.88 -8.28
N ARG A 267 -26.54 13.79 -8.02
CA ARG A 267 -27.07 13.61 -6.65
C ARG A 267 -26.91 12.18 -6.15
N ASP A 268 -27.17 11.22 -7.04
CA ASP A 268 -26.99 9.80 -6.78
C ASP A 268 -25.83 9.31 -7.64
N TYR A 269 -24.64 9.30 -7.04
CA TYR A 269 -23.43 8.90 -7.75
C TYR A 269 -23.40 7.38 -8.02
N LEU A 270 -24.16 6.57 -7.27
CA LEU A 270 -24.26 5.12 -7.47
C LEU A 270 -25.05 4.83 -8.74
N GLU A 271 -26.19 5.51 -8.92
CA GLU A 271 -26.98 5.45 -10.15
C GLU A 271 -26.16 5.91 -11.36
N ALA A 272 -25.49 7.06 -11.24
CA ALA A 272 -24.65 7.60 -12.30
C ALA A 272 -23.52 6.63 -12.66
N ALA A 273 -22.90 5.98 -11.68
CA ALA A 273 -21.85 5.00 -11.89
C ALA A 273 -22.34 3.76 -12.65
N ILE A 274 -23.47 3.17 -12.24
CA ILE A 274 -24.06 2.00 -12.90
C ILE A 274 -24.40 2.36 -14.36
N ARG A 275 -25.08 3.50 -14.57
CA ARG A 275 -25.41 4.00 -15.92
C ARG A 275 -24.15 4.16 -16.78
N THR A 276 -23.07 4.72 -16.23
CA THR A 276 -21.80 4.86 -16.95
C THR A 276 -21.16 3.51 -17.28
N VAL A 277 -21.21 2.50 -16.39
CA VAL A 277 -20.76 1.13 -16.70
C VAL A 277 -21.49 0.57 -17.91
N ILE A 278 -22.83 0.65 -17.92
CA ILE A 278 -23.65 0.13 -19.00
C ILE A 278 -23.38 0.87 -20.31
N GLN A 279 -23.27 2.21 -20.26
CA GLN A 279 -22.98 3.03 -21.43
C GLN A 279 -21.60 2.70 -22.03
N ILE A 280 -20.56 2.52 -21.21
CA ILE A 280 -19.24 2.08 -21.68
C ILE A 280 -19.34 0.70 -22.33
N HIS A 281 -20.05 -0.23 -21.70
CA HIS A 281 -20.17 -1.60 -22.21
C HIS A 281 -20.84 -1.65 -23.60
N LEU A 282 -21.84 -0.81 -23.83
CA LEU A 282 -22.63 -0.80 -25.07
C LEU A 282 -22.06 0.10 -26.16
N CYS A 283 -21.51 1.26 -25.82
CA CYS A 283 -21.17 2.31 -26.80
C CYS A 283 -19.68 2.38 -27.14
N GLU A 284 -18.78 1.92 -26.27
CA GLU A 284 -17.36 1.96 -26.58
C GLU A 284 -16.98 0.81 -27.52
N GLU A 285 -16.45 1.16 -28.70
CA GLU A 285 -16.06 0.18 -29.72
C GLU A 285 -14.73 -0.51 -29.42
N ILE A 286 -13.91 0.05 -28.54
CA ILE A 286 -12.59 -0.51 -28.19
C ILE A 286 -12.70 -1.53 -27.06
N ALA A 287 -11.96 -2.64 -27.18
CA ALA A 287 -11.85 -3.62 -26.11
C ALA A 287 -11.09 -3.06 -24.90
N GLY A 288 -11.53 -3.43 -23.70
CA GLY A 288 -10.94 -2.98 -22.44
C GLY A 288 -11.86 -3.18 -21.25
N ASP A 289 -11.26 -3.47 -20.10
CA ASP A 289 -11.96 -3.69 -18.85
C ASP A 289 -12.28 -2.37 -18.14
N ILE A 290 -13.29 -2.44 -17.28
CA ILE A 290 -13.83 -1.30 -16.53
C ILE A 290 -13.41 -1.45 -15.06
N LEU A 291 -12.89 -0.37 -14.47
CA LEU A 291 -12.66 -0.26 -13.03
C LEU A 291 -13.54 0.85 -12.46
N LEU A 292 -14.52 0.45 -11.62
CA LEU A 292 -15.42 1.37 -10.93
C LEU A 292 -15.01 1.49 -9.46
N PHE A 293 -14.81 2.72 -8.99
CA PHE A 293 -14.56 3.00 -7.58
C PHE A 293 -15.85 3.29 -6.80
N LEU A 294 -16.09 2.56 -5.72
CA LEU A 294 -17.18 2.80 -4.75
C LEU A 294 -16.63 2.80 -3.31
N THR A 295 -17.48 3.05 -2.33
CA THR A 295 -17.01 3.43 -0.98
C THR A 295 -16.91 2.25 -0.01
N GLY A 296 -17.70 1.19 -0.21
CA GLY A 296 -17.70 0.05 0.71
C GLY A 296 -18.46 -1.17 0.23
N GLN A 297 -18.39 -2.24 1.02
CA GLN A 297 -18.91 -3.57 0.68
C GLN A 297 -20.40 -3.57 0.27
N GLU A 298 -21.29 -3.03 1.10
CA GLU A 298 -22.74 -3.08 0.83
C GLU A 298 -23.11 -2.42 -0.50
N GLU A 299 -22.50 -1.27 -0.76
CA GLU A 299 -22.68 -0.49 -1.98
C GLU A 299 -22.12 -1.23 -3.22
N ILE A 300 -20.94 -1.85 -3.08
CA ILE A 300 -20.32 -2.64 -4.15
C ILE A 300 -21.17 -3.86 -4.50
N GLU A 301 -21.67 -4.58 -3.50
CA GLU A 301 -22.52 -5.76 -3.72
C GLU A 301 -23.86 -5.39 -4.37
N ASP A 302 -24.45 -4.26 -3.96
CA ASP A 302 -25.66 -3.74 -4.60
C ASP A 302 -25.40 -3.33 -6.05
N ALA A 303 -24.34 -2.57 -6.32
CA ALA A 303 -23.93 -2.20 -7.67
C ALA A 303 -23.71 -3.42 -8.57
N CYS A 304 -22.98 -4.43 -8.08
CA CYS A 304 -22.74 -5.68 -8.81
C CYS A 304 -24.04 -6.38 -9.21
N LYS A 305 -25.02 -6.44 -8.30
CA LYS A 305 -26.32 -7.06 -8.58
C LYS A 305 -27.12 -6.26 -9.60
N ARG A 306 -27.13 -4.94 -9.46
CA ARG A 306 -27.86 -4.04 -10.35
C ARG A 306 -27.28 -4.02 -11.77
N ILE A 307 -25.97 -3.90 -11.90
CA ILE A 307 -25.26 -4.02 -13.18
C ILE A 307 -25.58 -5.36 -13.84
N LYS A 308 -25.51 -6.46 -13.10
CA LYS A 308 -25.81 -7.79 -13.66
C LYS A 308 -27.25 -7.88 -14.18
N ARG A 309 -28.23 -7.40 -13.41
CA ARG A 309 -29.64 -7.38 -13.82
C ARG A 309 -29.86 -6.54 -15.07
N GLU A 310 -29.23 -5.37 -15.17
CA GLU A 310 -29.35 -4.52 -16.35
C GLU A 310 -28.72 -5.16 -17.60
N ILE A 311 -27.57 -5.81 -17.46
CA ILE A 311 -26.93 -6.55 -18.56
C ILE A 311 -27.77 -7.76 -19.01
N ASP A 312 -28.31 -8.53 -18.06
CA ASP A 312 -29.15 -9.69 -18.37
C ASP A 312 -30.42 -9.28 -19.14
N ASN A 313 -30.93 -8.06 -18.91
CA ASN A 313 -32.08 -7.50 -19.64
C ASN A 313 -31.78 -7.05 -21.07
N LEU A 314 -30.51 -6.84 -21.44
CA LEU A 314 -30.12 -6.40 -22.79
C LEU A 314 -30.13 -7.53 -23.84
N GLY A 315 -30.24 -8.79 -23.41
CA GLY A 315 -30.39 -9.94 -24.29
C GLY A 315 -29.11 -10.39 -25.03
N PRO A 316 -29.23 -11.09 -26.16
CA PRO A 316 -28.10 -11.71 -26.86
C PRO A 316 -27.18 -10.72 -27.59
N ASP A 317 -27.66 -9.50 -27.85
CA ASP A 317 -26.97 -8.50 -28.67
C ASP A 317 -25.81 -7.82 -27.93
N ALA A 318 -25.87 -7.74 -26.60
CA ALA A 318 -24.78 -7.24 -25.77
C ALA A 318 -23.72 -8.32 -25.51
N GLY A 319 -22.46 -7.91 -25.41
CA GLY A 319 -21.37 -8.80 -25.02
C GLY A 319 -21.52 -9.26 -23.56
N GLU A 320 -20.86 -10.35 -23.18
CA GLU A 320 -20.86 -10.80 -21.79
C GLU A 320 -20.08 -9.81 -20.90
N LEU A 321 -20.68 -9.39 -19.78
CA LEU A 321 -20.04 -8.54 -18.78
C LEU A 321 -19.80 -9.34 -17.48
N LYS A 322 -18.53 -9.60 -17.17
CA LYS A 322 -18.14 -10.28 -15.94
C LYS A 322 -17.93 -9.28 -14.81
N CYS A 323 -18.84 -9.25 -13.84
CA CYS A 323 -18.77 -8.35 -12.69
C CYS A 323 -18.02 -8.99 -11.50
N ILE A 324 -16.99 -8.32 -10.99
CA ILE A 324 -16.12 -8.81 -9.91
C ILE A 324 -16.03 -7.76 -8.79
N PRO A 325 -16.52 -8.04 -7.57
CA PRO A 325 -16.38 -7.12 -6.45
C PRO A 325 -14.96 -7.15 -5.86
N LEU A 326 -14.49 -6.02 -5.33
CA LEU A 326 -13.20 -5.91 -4.64
C LEU A 326 -13.27 -4.98 -3.41
N TYR A 327 -13.19 -5.56 -2.21
CA TYR A 327 -13.13 -4.82 -0.94
C TYR A 327 -12.31 -5.60 0.11
N SER A 328 -11.87 -4.92 1.16
CA SER A 328 -10.86 -5.42 2.11
C SER A 328 -11.25 -6.69 2.88
N THR A 329 -12.54 -6.91 3.11
CA THR A 329 -13.08 -8.07 3.84
C THR A 329 -13.27 -9.31 2.97
N LEU A 330 -13.05 -9.21 1.64
CA LEU A 330 -13.10 -10.39 0.77
C LEU A 330 -11.98 -11.38 1.12
N PRO A 331 -12.25 -12.70 1.14
CA PRO A 331 -11.24 -13.73 1.18
C PRO A 331 -10.17 -13.59 0.08
N PRO A 332 -8.88 -13.92 0.34
CA PRO A 332 -7.79 -13.75 -0.62
C PRO A 332 -8.03 -14.43 -1.98
N ASN A 333 -8.59 -15.64 -1.98
CA ASN A 333 -8.94 -16.37 -3.20
C ASN A 333 -9.99 -15.64 -4.06
N LEU A 334 -10.93 -14.91 -3.45
CA LEU A 334 -11.91 -14.10 -4.16
C LEU A 334 -11.33 -12.79 -4.67
N GLN A 335 -10.39 -12.19 -3.92
CA GLN A 335 -9.67 -10.99 -4.39
C GLN A 335 -8.81 -11.28 -5.62
N GLN A 336 -8.19 -12.46 -5.69
CA GLN A 336 -7.38 -12.88 -6.85
C GLN A 336 -8.19 -12.98 -8.16
N ARG A 337 -9.52 -13.10 -8.09
CA ARG A 337 -10.38 -13.20 -9.28
C ARG A 337 -10.32 -11.96 -10.18
N ILE A 338 -9.90 -10.81 -9.65
CA ILE A 338 -9.69 -9.59 -10.45
C ILE A 338 -8.64 -9.78 -11.55
N PHE A 339 -7.72 -10.75 -11.40
CA PHE A 339 -6.70 -11.08 -12.37
C PHE A 339 -7.17 -12.07 -13.44
N GLU A 340 -8.39 -12.62 -13.31
CA GLU A 340 -8.97 -13.48 -14.34
C GLU A 340 -9.16 -12.68 -15.64
N PRO A 341 -9.00 -13.34 -16.81
CA PRO A 341 -9.22 -12.69 -18.10
C PRO A 341 -10.70 -12.31 -18.27
N ALA A 342 -10.93 -11.30 -19.11
CA ALA A 342 -12.26 -10.94 -19.58
C ALA A 342 -12.91 -12.10 -20.37
N PRO A 343 -14.25 -12.21 -20.38
CA PRO A 343 -14.95 -13.18 -21.21
C PRO A 343 -14.65 -12.94 -22.70
N PRO A 344 -14.70 -13.98 -23.54
CA PRO A 344 -14.46 -13.85 -24.98
C PRO A 344 -15.58 -13.02 -25.65
N ASN A 345 -15.26 -12.43 -26.79
CA ASN A 345 -16.26 -11.76 -27.62
C ASN A 345 -17.30 -12.75 -28.13
N ARG A 346 -18.55 -12.30 -28.26
CA ARG A 346 -19.62 -13.10 -28.85
C ARG A 346 -19.45 -13.21 -30.37
N PRO A 347 -20.01 -14.25 -31.01
CA PRO A 347 -19.92 -14.43 -32.47
C PRO A 347 -20.51 -13.28 -33.30
N ASN A 348 -21.44 -12.52 -32.73
CA ASN A 348 -22.03 -11.31 -33.33
C ASN A 348 -21.10 -10.08 -33.31
N GLY A 349 -19.87 -10.22 -32.80
CA GLY A 349 -18.90 -9.13 -32.68
C GLY A 349 -18.99 -8.33 -31.38
N ALA A 350 -19.98 -8.61 -30.51
CA ALA A 350 -20.13 -7.90 -29.25
C ALA A 350 -18.97 -8.23 -28.28
N ILE A 351 -18.40 -7.18 -27.69
CA ILE A 351 -17.17 -7.28 -26.90
C ILE A 351 -17.45 -7.85 -25.51
N GLY A 352 -16.74 -8.91 -25.15
CA GLY A 352 -16.74 -9.41 -23.77
C GLY A 352 -15.87 -8.51 -22.88
N ARG A 353 -16.38 -8.11 -21.72
CA ARG A 353 -15.68 -7.21 -20.78
C ARG A 353 -15.70 -7.74 -19.36
N LYS A 354 -14.71 -7.35 -18.57
CA LYS A 354 -14.74 -7.45 -17.11
C LYS A 354 -14.98 -6.08 -16.50
N VAL A 355 -15.85 -6.00 -15.49
CA VAL A 355 -15.98 -4.83 -14.63
C VAL A 355 -15.57 -5.20 -13.22
N VAL A 356 -14.53 -4.54 -12.72
CA VAL A 356 -14.09 -4.65 -11.33
C VAL A 356 -14.71 -3.49 -10.55
N VAL A 357 -15.55 -3.81 -9.57
CA VAL A 357 -16.22 -2.82 -8.72
C VAL A 357 -15.51 -2.81 -7.37
N SER A 358 -14.71 -1.77 -7.11
CA SER A 358 -13.69 -1.77 -6.07
C SER A 358 -13.82 -0.59 -5.11
N THR A 359 -13.36 -0.78 -3.87
CA THR A 359 -12.98 0.35 -3.00
C THR A 359 -11.67 1.01 -3.47
N ASN A 360 -11.15 1.97 -2.72
CA ASN A 360 -9.81 2.54 -2.94
C ASN A 360 -8.65 1.52 -2.80
N ILE A 361 -8.92 0.24 -2.51
CA ILE A 361 -7.92 -0.84 -2.56
C ILE A 361 -7.28 -1.02 -3.95
N ALA A 362 -7.98 -0.64 -5.02
CA ALA A 362 -7.44 -0.63 -6.38
C ALA A 362 -6.89 0.74 -6.81
N GLU A 363 -6.90 1.74 -5.92
CA GLU A 363 -6.39 3.09 -6.21
C GLU A 363 -4.87 3.09 -6.31
N THR A 364 -4.22 2.34 -5.42
CA THR A 364 -2.77 2.23 -5.21
C THR A 364 -2.34 0.76 -5.16
N SER A 365 -1.05 0.51 -5.37
CA SER A 365 -0.37 -0.80 -5.20
C SER A 365 -0.80 -2.00 -6.07
N LEU A 366 -2.05 -2.05 -6.56
CA LEU A 366 -2.60 -3.17 -7.34
C LEU A 366 -2.62 -2.82 -8.83
N THR A 367 -2.22 -3.77 -9.69
CA THR A 367 -2.28 -3.62 -11.15
C THR A 367 -3.18 -4.65 -11.76
N ILE A 368 -4.38 -4.23 -12.15
CA ILE A 368 -5.34 -5.07 -12.88
C ILE A 368 -5.05 -4.87 -14.36
N ASP A 369 -4.43 -5.87 -14.98
CA ASP A 369 -4.16 -5.87 -16.41
C ASP A 369 -5.49 -5.87 -17.20
N GLY A 370 -5.51 -5.12 -18.31
CA GLY A 370 -6.68 -5.02 -19.19
C GLY A 370 -7.60 -3.84 -18.92
N VAL A 371 -7.45 -3.13 -17.80
CA VAL A 371 -8.25 -1.94 -17.49
C VAL A 371 -7.91 -0.81 -18.46
N VAL A 372 -8.95 -0.28 -19.11
CA VAL A 372 -8.88 0.85 -20.06
C VAL A 372 -9.86 1.96 -19.65
N PHE A 373 -10.93 1.60 -18.96
CA PHE A 373 -11.95 2.54 -18.54
C PHE A 373 -11.99 2.61 -17.01
N VAL A 374 -11.90 3.81 -16.47
CA VAL A 374 -12.04 4.07 -15.03
C VAL A 374 -13.27 4.93 -14.80
N ILE A 375 -14.09 4.58 -13.83
CA ILE A 375 -15.22 5.39 -13.37
C ILE A 375 -14.92 5.85 -11.95
N ASP A 376 -14.88 7.16 -11.75
CA ASP A 376 -14.54 7.80 -10.48
C ASP A 376 -15.69 8.67 -9.98
N PRO A 377 -16.49 8.18 -9.03
CA PRO A 377 -17.51 8.96 -8.34
C PRO A 377 -16.96 10.07 -7.45
N GLY A 378 -15.67 10.06 -7.11
CA GLY A 378 -15.05 11.10 -6.29
C GLY A 378 -15.18 10.91 -4.78
N PHE A 379 -15.59 9.73 -4.30
CA PHE A 379 -15.76 9.44 -2.87
C PHE A 379 -14.94 8.23 -2.39
N ALA A 380 -14.65 8.20 -1.08
CA ALA A 380 -14.09 7.05 -0.37
C ALA A 380 -14.54 7.08 1.10
N LYS A 381 -14.59 5.92 1.76
CA LYS A 381 -14.71 5.87 3.22
C LYS A 381 -13.37 6.22 3.86
N GLN A 382 -13.37 7.24 4.72
CA GLN A 382 -12.21 7.70 5.47
C GLN A 382 -12.46 7.57 6.97
N LYS A 383 -11.42 7.21 7.70
CA LYS A 383 -11.41 7.21 9.17
C LYS A 383 -11.44 8.65 9.67
N VAL A 384 -12.39 8.95 10.56
CA VAL A 384 -12.51 10.26 11.20
C VAL A 384 -12.65 10.03 12.70
N TYR A 385 -11.75 10.68 13.45
CA TYR A 385 -11.78 10.73 14.89
C TYR A 385 -12.18 12.12 15.38
N ASN A 386 -13.19 12.18 16.25
CA ASN A 386 -13.57 13.41 16.92
C ASN A 386 -13.05 13.38 18.38
N PRO A 387 -12.03 14.18 18.73
CA PRO A 387 -11.39 14.13 20.05
C PRO A 387 -12.30 14.60 21.19
N ARG A 388 -13.33 15.42 20.89
CA ARG A 388 -14.25 15.93 21.92
C ARG A 388 -15.24 14.89 22.41
N ILE A 389 -15.77 14.08 21.49
CA ILE A 389 -16.70 12.99 21.81
C ILE A 389 -16.01 11.62 21.93
N ARG A 390 -14.71 11.54 21.59
CA ARG A 390 -13.87 10.34 21.61
C ARG A 390 -14.40 9.19 20.75
N VAL A 391 -15.07 9.53 19.65
CA VAL A 391 -15.65 8.55 18.70
C VAL A 391 -14.82 8.52 17.43
N GLU A 392 -14.48 7.32 17.01
CA GLU A 392 -13.92 7.03 15.70
C GLU A 392 -15.00 6.44 14.80
N SER A 393 -15.09 6.93 13.56
CA SER A 393 -16.09 6.49 12.60
C SER A 393 -15.53 6.45 11.19
N LEU A 394 -16.14 5.64 10.33
CA LEU A 394 -15.86 5.63 8.89
C LEU A 394 -16.92 6.46 8.19
N LEU A 395 -16.52 7.61 7.65
CA LEU A 395 -17.42 8.51 6.92
C LEU A 395 -17.11 8.47 5.43
N VAL A 396 -18.15 8.52 4.60
CA VAL A 396 -18.00 8.73 3.17
C VAL A 396 -17.64 10.19 2.95
N SER A 397 -16.46 10.43 2.40
CA SER A 397 -15.90 11.76 2.17
C SER A 397 -15.43 11.92 0.72
N PRO A 398 -15.43 13.15 0.18
CA PRO A 398 -14.78 13.44 -1.10
C PRO A 398 -13.30 13.06 -1.07
N ILE A 399 -12.79 12.59 -2.20
CA ILE A 399 -11.36 12.29 -2.37
C ILE A 399 -10.56 13.57 -2.68
N SER A 400 -9.24 13.48 -2.56
CA SER A 400 -8.33 14.54 -3.00
C SER A 400 -8.07 14.48 -4.51
N LYS A 401 -7.52 15.57 -5.07
CA LYS A 401 -7.05 15.63 -6.45
C LYS A 401 -5.96 14.58 -6.70
N ALA A 402 -5.06 14.37 -5.74
CA ALA A 402 -4.05 13.31 -5.80
C ALA A 402 -4.70 11.92 -5.96
N SER A 403 -5.71 11.59 -5.14
CA SER A 403 -6.47 10.33 -5.28
C SER A 403 -7.18 10.23 -6.64
N ALA A 404 -7.83 11.30 -7.10
CA ALA A 404 -8.50 11.32 -8.41
C ALA A 404 -7.52 11.12 -9.58
N GLN A 405 -6.27 11.58 -9.46
CA GLN A 405 -5.21 11.33 -10.44
C GLN A 405 -4.73 9.87 -10.36
N GLN A 406 -4.57 9.30 -9.17
CA GLN A 406 -4.19 7.90 -9.00
C GLN A 406 -5.23 6.95 -9.63
N ARG A 407 -6.52 7.22 -9.37
CA ARG A 407 -7.65 6.49 -9.99
C ARG A 407 -7.60 6.58 -11.50
N ALA A 408 -7.50 7.78 -12.07
CA ALA A 408 -7.41 7.96 -13.52
C ALA A 408 -6.19 7.23 -14.12
N GLY A 409 -5.05 7.25 -13.44
CA GLY A 409 -3.84 6.55 -13.85
C GLY A 409 -3.98 5.03 -13.96
N ARG A 410 -5.04 4.42 -13.40
CA ARG A 410 -5.32 2.98 -13.59
C ARG A 410 -5.69 2.62 -15.03
N ALA A 411 -6.28 3.55 -15.79
CA ALA A 411 -6.69 3.34 -17.18
C ALA A 411 -5.49 3.32 -18.17
N GLY A 412 -4.43 4.07 -17.87
CA GLY A 412 -3.32 4.34 -18.80
C GLY A 412 -2.14 3.38 -18.71
N ARG A 413 -2.30 2.21 -18.09
CA ARG A 413 -1.15 1.32 -17.79
C ARG A 413 -0.73 0.41 -18.92
N THR A 414 -1.70 -0.17 -19.64
CA THR A 414 -1.41 -1.14 -20.71
C THR A 414 -1.55 -0.54 -22.10
N ARG A 415 -2.42 0.46 -22.25
CA ARG A 415 -2.74 1.17 -23.49
C ARG A 415 -3.44 2.50 -23.15
N PRO A 416 -3.69 3.40 -24.11
CA PRO A 416 -4.47 4.61 -23.88
C PRO A 416 -5.83 4.29 -23.28
N GLY A 417 -6.29 5.13 -22.35
CA GLY A 417 -7.51 4.86 -21.58
C GLY A 417 -8.37 6.10 -21.36
N LYS A 418 -9.53 5.89 -20.72
CA LYS A 418 -10.50 6.95 -20.41
C LYS A 418 -10.88 6.89 -18.94
N CYS A 419 -10.98 8.05 -18.29
CA CYS A 419 -11.47 8.19 -16.93
C CYS A 419 -12.72 9.08 -16.91
N PHE A 420 -13.83 8.53 -16.43
CA PHE A 420 -15.12 9.19 -16.29
C PHE A 420 -15.30 9.64 -14.84
N ARG A 421 -15.09 10.94 -14.59
CA ARG A 421 -15.28 11.58 -13.29
C ARG A 421 -16.73 12.03 -13.17
N LEU A 422 -17.46 11.49 -12.19
CA LEU A 422 -18.90 11.77 -12.01
C LEU A 422 -19.17 13.07 -11.23
N TYR A 423 -18.31 14.05 -11.46
CA TYR A 423 -18.35 15.37 -10.85
C TYR A 423 -17.88 16.40 -11.87
N THR A 424 -18.22 17.68 -11.62
CA THR A 424 -17.87 18.76 -12.54
C THR A 424 -16.38 19.10 -12.44
N GLU A 425 -15.82 19.64 -13.53
CA GLU A 425 -14.43 20.15 -13.52
C GLU A 425 -14.25 21.28 -12.49
N LYS A 426 -15.31 22.07 -12.25
CA LYS A 426 -15.32 23.12 -11.22
C LYS A 426 -15.18 22.53 -9.82
N ALA A 427 -15.90 21.45 -9.51
CA ALA A 427 -15.79 20.76 -8.23
C ALA A 427 -14.38 20.18 -8.04
N TYR A 428 -13.81 19.57 -9.09
CA TYR A 428 -12.42 19.09 -9.04
C TYR A 428 -11.42 20.22 -8.74
N LYS A 429 -11.54 21.38 -9.37
CA LYS A 429 -10.58 22.49 -9.20
C LYS A 429 -10.75 23.22 -7.86
N ASN A 430 -11.98 23.46 -7.43
CA ASN A 430 -12.30 24.42 -6.37
C ASN A 430 -12.80 23.79 -5.08
N GLU A 431 -13.37 22.58 -5.11
CA GLU A 431 -13.97 21.94 -3.93
C GLU A 431 -13.10 20.79 -3.38
N MET A 432 -12.38 20.07 -4.26
CA MET A 432 -11.47 19.01 -3.85
C MET A 432 -10.13 19.56 -3.34
N GLN A 433 -9.65 18.99 -2.24
CA GLN A 433 -8.32 19.27 -1.68
C GLN A 433 -7.22 18.68 -2.57
N ASP A 434 -6.04 19.28 -2.59
CA ASP A 434 -4.93 18.78 -3.41
C ASP A 434 -4.47 17.39 -2.96
N ASN A 435 -4.29 17.22 -1.64
CA ASN A 435 -3.86 15.98 -1.01
C ASN A 435 -4.83 15.55 0.10
N THR A 436 -4.89 14.25 0.35
CA THR A 436 -5.65 13.69 1.48
C THR A 436 -4.90 14.01 2.77
N TYR A 437 -5.62 14.41 3.83
CA TYR A 437 -5.00 14.60 5.14
C TYR A 437 -4.34 13.31 5.65
N PRO A 438 -3.09 13.40 6.17
CA PRO A 438 -2.42 12.29 6.84
C PRO A 438 -3.31 11.65 7.90
N GLU A 439 -3.26 10.32 8.00
CA GLU A 439 -4.15 9.57 8.88
C GLU A 439 -3.95 9.91 10.37
N ILE A 440 -2.72 10.31 10.75
CA ILE A 440 -2.38 10.78 12.10
C ILE A 440 -3.19 11.99 12.57
N LEU A 441 -3.66 12.84 11.65
CA LEU A 441 -4.46 14.02 11.98
C LEU A 441 -5.94 13.70 12.20
N ARG A 442 -6.38 12.47 11.90
CA ARG A 442 -7.80 12.09 11.85
C ARG A 442 -8.11 10.74 12.47
N SER A 443 -7.20 10.20 13.28
CA SER A 443 -7.34 8.89 13.95
C SER A 443 -7.17 8.99 15.46
N ASN A 444 -7.69 8.01 16.18
CA ASN A 444 -7.36 7.83 17.59
C ASN A 444 -5.89 7.37 17.72
N LEU A 445 -5.12 8.03 18.59
CA LEU A 445 -3.69 7.79 18.78
C LEU A 445 -3.37 6.86 19.97
N GLY A 446 -4.37 6.30 20.66
CA GLY A 446 -4.14 5.46 21.84
C GLY A 446 -3.19 4.28 21.60
N SER A 447 -3.36 3.55 20.50
CA SER A 447 -2.45 2.46 20.12
C SER A 447 -1.06 2.96 19.75
N VAL A 448 -0.98 4.09 19.05
CA VAL A 448 0.29 4.71 18.63
C VAL A 448 1.10 5.20 19.81
N VAL A 449 0.48 5.92 20.74
CA VAL A 449 1.15 6.42 21.94
C VAL A 449 1.69 5.26 22.77
N LEU A 450 0.91 4.19 22.90
CA LEU A 450 1.36 2.98 23.61
C LEU A 450 2.58 2.34 22.93
N GLN A 451 2.58 2.27 21.60
CA GLN A 451 3.70 1.73 20.81
C GLN A 451 4.94 2.63 20.90
N LEU A 452 4.79 3.95 20.79
CA LEU A 452 5.89 4.91 20.93
C LEU A 452 6.52 4.81 22.32
N LYS A 453 5.71 4.75 23.38
CA LYS A 453 6.19 4.56 24.76
C LYS A 453 6.92 3.23 24.93
N LYS A 454 6.43 2.15 24.32
CA LYS A 454 7.12 0.85 24.31
C LYS A 454 8.47 0.88 23.57
N LEU A 455 8.61 1.71 22.54
CA LEU A 455 9.87 1.95 21.84
C LEU A 455 10.86 2.82 22.64
N GLY A 456 10.49 3.28 23.84
CA GLY A 456 11.32 4.16 24.67
C GLY A 456 11.24 5.64 24.28
N ILE A 457 10.21 6.04 23.53
CA ILE A 457 9.98 7.43 23.14
C ILE A 457 9.10 8.09 24.19
N ASP A 458 9.74 8.82 25.11
CA ASP A 458 9.03 9.47 26.22
C ASP A 458 8.45 10.84 25.88
N ASP A 459 9.21 11.63 25.13
CA ASP A 459 8.80 12.97 24.72
C ASP A 459 8.00 12.92 23.42
N LEU A 460 6.70 12.67 23.58
CA LEU A 460 5.76 12.60 22.47
C LEU A 460 5.44 13.97 21.87
N VAL A 461 5.75 15.07 22.56
CA VAL A 461 5.48 16.44 22.08
C VAL A 461 6.55 16.87 21.08
N HIS A 462 7.81 16.52 21.35
CA HIS A 462 8.94 16.85 20.49
C HIS A 462 9.37 15.69 19.58
N PHE A 463 8.63 14.58 19.57
CA PHE A 463 8.84 13.54 18.57
C PHE A 463 8.68 14.14 17.16
N ASP A 464 9.63 13.82 16.29
CA ASP A 464 9.75 14.41 14.95
C ASP A 464 8.71 13.82 14.00
N PHE A 465 7.44 14.17 14.17
CA PHE A 465 6.39 13.81 13.22
C PHE A 465 6.52 14.66 11.96
N MET A 466 6.39 14.05 10.78
CA MET A 466 6.29 14.80 9.52
C MET A 466 5.11 15.78 9.50
N ASP A 467 3.98 15.37 10.07
CA ASP A 467 2.83 16.22 10.36
C ASP A 467 2.36 15.90 11.79
N PRO A 468 2.67 16.75 12.79
CA PRO A 468 2.35 16.46 14.17
C PRO A 468 0.83 16.47 14.40
N PRO A 469 0.30 15.55 15.24
CA PRO A 469 -1.11 15.55 15.61
C PRO A 469 -1.47 16.79 16.43
N ALA A 470 -2.77 17.11 16.48
CA ALA A 470 -3.26 18.14 17.37
C ALA A 470 -2.94 17.78 18.84
N PRO A 471 -2.46 18.73 19.67
CA PRO A 471 -2.14 18.46 21.08
C PRO A 471 -3.32 17.87 21.86
N GLU A 472 -4.55 18.30 21.57
CA GLU A 472 -5.76 17.74 22.19
C GLU A 472 -5.89 16.23 21.91
N THR A 473 -5.64 15.78 20.68
CA THR A 473 -5.71 14.37 20.30
C THR A 473 -4.66 13.53 21.05
N LEU A 474 -3.45 14.07 21.19
CA LEU A 474 -2.37 13.42 21.95
C LEU A 474 -2.73 13.32 23.44
N MET A 475 -3.27 14.40 24.03
CA MET A 475 -3.74 14.40 25.43
C MET A 475 -4.85 13.37 25.65
N ARG A 476 -5.79 13.21 24.72
CA ARG A 476 -6.85 12.17 24.83
C ARG A 476 -6.29 10.76 24.78
N ALA A 477 -5.24 10.52 23.99
CA ALA A 477 -4.57 9.22 23.95
C ALA A 477 -3.84 8.92 25.27
N LEU A 478 -3.13 9.91 25.84
CA LEU A 478 -2.49 9.79 27.15
C LEU A 478 -3.51 9.55 28.27
N GLU A 479 -4.60 10.32 28.29
CA GLU A 479 -5.71 10.17 29.24
C GLU A 479 -6.34 8.77 29.15
N LEU A 480 -6.61 8.28 27.93
CA LEU A 480 -7.13 6.93 27.71
C LEU A 480 -6.19 5.87 28.29
N LEU A 481 -4.89 5.97 28.02
CA LEU A 481 -3.92 4.97 28.48
C LEU A 481 -3.70 5.03 29.99
N ASN A 482 -3.75 6.22 30.60
CA ASN A 482 -3.75 6.37 32.06
C ASN A 482 -5.01 5.72 32.68
N TYR A 483 -6.20 5.94 32.13
CA TYR A 483 -7.43 5.25 32.59
C TYR A 483 -7.37 3.73 32.46
N LEU A 484 -6.68 3.22 31.44
CA LEU A 484 -6.45 1.78 31.28
C LEU A 484 -5.33 1.25 32.19
N ALA A 485 -4.66 2.11 32.96
CA ALA A 485 -3.46 1.85 33.74
C ALA A 485 -2.28 1.31 32.89
N ALA A 486 -2.26 1.65 31.60
CA ALA A 486 -1.14 1.37 30.70
C ALA A 486 -0.01 2.40 30.87
N LEU A 487 -0.36 3.61 31.28
CA LEU A 487 0.57 4.65 31.72
C LEU A 487 0.28 5.00 33.19
N ASP A 488 1.31 5.40 33.94
CA ASP A 488 1.15 5.99 35.26
C ASP A 488 0.76 7.48 35.17
N ASP A 489 0.67 8.17 36.32
CA ASP A 489 0.29 9.59 36.39
C ASP A 489 1.39 10.54 35.89
N ASP A 490 2.64 10.06 35.85
CA ASP A 490 3.79 10.78 35.28
C ASP A 490 3.93 10.52 33.77
N GLY A 491 3.11 9.62 33.20
CA GLY A 491 3.10 9.28 31.78
C GLY A 491 4.16 8.24 31.37
N ASN A 492 4.73 7.50 32.33
CA ASN A 492 5.64 6.39 32.05
C ASN A 492 4.86 5.11 31.74
N LEU A 493 5.48 4.23 30.97
CA LEU A 493 4.91 2.93 30.63
C LEU A 493 4.91 2.00 31.86
N THR A 494 3.73 1.50 32.24
CA THR A 494 3.61 0.53 33.33
C THR A 494 3.92 -0.89 32.84
N ASP A 495 4.15 -1.84 33.75
CA ASP A 495 4.30 -3.27 33.40
C ASP A 495 3.08 -3.78 32.63
N LEU A 496 1.87 -3.36 33.04
CA LEU A 496 0.65 -3.69 32.34
C LEU A 496 0.65 -3.09 30.93
N GLY A 497 1.03 -1.82 30.78
CA GLY A 497 1.15 -1.17 29.47
C GLY A 497 2.16 -1.86 28.56
N ALA A 498 3.30 -2.28 29.12
CA ALA A 498 4.34 -2.99 28.40
C ALA A 498 3.85 -4.34 27.85
N VAL A 499 3.00 -5.06 28.60
CA VAL A 499 2.33 -6.30 28.16
C VAL A 499 1.21 -6.00 27.16
N MET A 500 0.41 -4.96 27.40
CA MET A 500 -0.66 -4.53 26.47
C MET A 500 -0.10 -4.21 25.07
N ALA A 501 1.07 -3.57 25.01
CA ALA A 501 1.72 -3.17 23.77
C ALA A 501 2.13 -4.37 22.87
N GLU A 502 2.40 -5.54 23.45
CA GLU A 502 2.74 -6.76 22.70
C GLU A 502 1.53 -7.32 21.93
N PHE A 503 0.31 -7.03 22.38
CA PHE A 503 -0.88 -7.49 21.70
C PHE A 503 -1.13 -6.68 20.42
N PRO A 504 -1.41 -7.34 19.30
CA PRO A 504 -1.85 -6.67 18.09
C PRO A 504 -3.32 -6.29 18.24
N LEU A 505 -3.69 -5.46 19.21
CA LEU A 505 -5.08 -5.10 19.56
C LEU A 505 -5.15 -3.62 19.95
N ASP A 506 -6.37 -3.07 19.93
CA ASP A 506 -6.61 -1.76 20.54
C ASP A 506 -6.39 -1.84 22.06
N PRO A 507 -5.89 -0.77 22.72
CA PRO A 507 -5.57 -0.80 24.15
C PRO A 507 -6.73 -1.28 25.04
N GLN A 508 -7.97 -0.95 24.69
CA GLN A 508 -9.16 -1.40 25.43
C GLN A 508 -9.33 -2.93 25.36
N LEU A 509 -9.14 -3.53 24.18
CA LEU A 509 -9.25 -4.98 23.99
C LEU A 509 -8.07 -5.72 24.65
N ALA A 510 -6.86 -5.17 24.55
CA ALA A 510 -5.68 -5.72 25.24
C ALA A 510 -5.88 -5.72 26.76
N LYS A 511 -6.34 -4.58 27.34
CA LYS A 511 -6.68 -4.48 28.76
C LYS A 511 -7.76 -5.48 29.16
N MET A 512 -8.84 -5.59 28.38
CA MET A 512 -9.94 -6.52 28.64
C MET A 512 -9.44 -7.97 28.68
N LEU A 513 -8.60 -8.37 27.72
CA LEU A 513 -8.04 -9.70 27.65
C LEU A 513 -7.13 -10.00 28.86
N ILE A 514 -6.25 -9.09 29.23
CA ILE A 514 -5.35 -9.30 30.39
C ILE A 514 -6.15 -9.33 31.70
N ALA A 515 -7.11 -8.42 31.87
CA ALA A 515 -7.92 -8.34 33.08
C ALA A 515 -8.84 -9.57 33.25
N SER A 516 -9.26 -10.21 32.15
CA SER A 516 -10.14 -11.40 32.20
C SER A 516 -9.56 -12.58 32.98
N CYS A 517 -8.23 -12.67 33.11
CA CYS A 517 -7.56 -13.67 33.95
C CYS A 517 -7.99 -13.56 35.42
N ASN A 518 -8.25 -12.33 35.91
CA ASN A 518 -8.70 -12.08 37.28
C ASN A 518 -10.20 -12.37 37.48
N HIS A 519 -10.94 -12.59 36.39
CA HIS A 519 -12.37 -12.92 36.40
C HIS A 519 -12.65 -14.39 36.04
N ASN A 520 -11.59 -15.21 35.90
CA ASN A 520 -11.69 -16.64 35.57
C ASN A 520 -12.44 -16.93 34.26
N CYS A 521 -12.43 -16.00 33.30
CA CYS A 521 -13.13 -16.12 32.01
C CYS A 521 -12.23 -15.79 30.81
N SER A 522 -10.93 -16.05 30.94
CA SER A 522 -9.94 -15.69 29.92
C SER A 522 -10.13 -16.43 28.59
N ASN A 523 -10.65 -17.67 28.62
CA ASN A 523 -10.93 -18.43 27.41
C ASN A 523 -12.09 -17.83 26.60
N GLU A 524 -13.15 -17.41 27.29
CA GLU A 524 -14.33 -16.79 26.71
C GLU A 524 -13.99 -15.40 26.17
N ILE A 525 -13.26 -14.60 26.97
CA ILE A 525 -12.85 -13.25 26.56
C ILE A 525 -11.84 -13.30 25.41
N LEU A 526 -10.94 -14.29 25.36
CA LEU A 526 -10.07 -14.51 24.19
C LEU A 526 -10.89 -14.78 22.93
N SER A 527 -11.92 -15.63 23.04
CA SER A 527 -12.83 -15.93 21.92
C SER A 527 -13.61 -14.70 21.46
N ILE A 528 -14.16 -13.91 22.41
CA ILE A 528 -14.86 -12.65 22.11
C ILE A 528 -13.90 -11.64 21.45
N THR A 529 -12.70 -11.47 21.99
CA THR A 529 -11.69 -10.55 21.45
C THR A 529 -11.29 -10.93 20.02
N ALA A 530 -11.15 -12.24 19.74
CA ALA A 530 -10.90 -12.74 18.40
C ALA A 530 -12.08 -12.43 17.45
N MET A 531 -13.33 -12.64 17.89
CA MET A 531 -14.53 -12.34 17.10
C MET A 531 -14.70 -10.83 16.81
N LEU A 532 -14.28 -9.95 17.73
CA LEU A 532 -14.29 -8.49 17.52
C LEU A 532 -13.16 -8.01 16.61
N SER A 533 -12.09 -8.79 16.48
CA SER A 533 -10.91 -8.44 15.68
C SER A 533 -11.05 -8.80 14.19
N VAL A 534 -12.18 -9.40 13.80
CA VAL A 534 -12.46 -9.83 12.43
C VAL A 534 -13.74 -9.16 11.90
N PRO A 535 -14.00 -9.18 10.57
CA PRO A 535 -15.24 -8.65 10.01
C PRO A 535 -16.49 -9.34 10.59
N GLN A 536 -17.63 -8.68 10.45
CA GLN A 536 -18.92 -9.18 10.94
C GLN A 536 -19.20 -10.62 10.46
N CYS A 537 -19.43 -11.54 11.40
CA CYS A 537 -19.63 -12.96 11.11
C CYS A 537 -21.05 -13.30 10.62
N PHE A 538 -22.00 -12.38 10.77
CA PHE A 538 -23.39 -12.58 10.34
C PHE A 538 -23.57 -12.14 8.89
N VAL A 539 -23.79 -13.10 8.00
CA VAL A 539 -24.16 -12.83 6.60
C VAL A 539 -25.65 -12.50 6.54
N ARG A 540 -25.99 -11.30 6.10
CA ARG A 540 -27.39 -10.83 6.01
C ARG A 540 -27.75 -10.32 4.61
N PRO A 541 -28.02 -11.22 3.65
CA PRO A 541 -28.36 -10.83 2.28
C PRO A 541 -29.70 -10.08 2.23
N ASN A 542 -29.80 -9.04 1.41
CA ASN A 542 -31.04 -8.25 1.27
C ASN A 542 -32.27 -9.09 0.89
N GLU A 543 -32.09 -10.09 0.04
CA GLU A 543 -33.17 -10.97 -0.44
C GLU A 543 -33.61 -12.02 0.61
N ALA A 544 -32.79 -12.27 1.62
CA ALA A 544 -32.99 -13.32 2.62
C ALA A 544 -32.88 -12.79 4.06
N ARG A 545 -33.21 -11.51 4.30
CA ARG A 545 -33.08 -10.85 5.61
C ARG A 545 -33.76 -11.62 6.74
N LYS A 546 -35.00 -12.07 6.53
CA LYS A 546 -35.77 -12.81 7.55
C LYS A 546 -35.09 -14.13 7.93
N ALA A 547 -34.65 -14.91 6.95
CA ALA A 547 -33.95 -16.17 7.18
C ALA A 547 -32.59 -15.95 7.88
N ALA A 548 -31.86 -14.88 7.53
CA ALA A 548 -30.63 -14.50 8.19
C ALA A 548 -30.85 -14.06 9.66
N ASP A 549 -31.90 -13.29 9.92
CA ASP A 549 -32.27 -12.86 11.28
C ASP A 549 -32.71 -14.06 12.14
N GLU A 550 -33.51 -14.98 11.59
CA GLU A 550 -33.87 -16.25 12.24
C GLU A 550 -32.64 -17.12 12.53
N ALA A 551 -31.67 -17.17 11.62
CA ALA A 551 -30.40 -17.89 11.83
C ALA A 551 -29.55 -17.23 12.93
N LYS A 552 -29.44 -15.89 12.96
CA LYS A 552 -28.76 -15.14 14.03
C LYS A 552 -29.39 -15.44 15.39
N MET A 553 -30.72 -15.48 15.47
CA MET A 553 -31.45 -15.71 16.72
C MET A 553 -31.14 -17.07 17.37
N ARG A 554 -30.68 -18.07 16.60
CA ARG A 554 -30.25 -19.38 17.16
C ARG A 554 -29.03 -19.27 18.08
N PHE A 555 -28.23 -18.23 17.93
CA PHE A 555 -27.03 -17.98 18.73
C PHE A 555 -27.23 -16.85 19.75
N ALA A 556 -28.39 -16.19 19.73
CA ALA A 556 -28.66 -15.02 20.55
C ALA A 556 -28.57 -15.36 22.04
N HIS A 557 -27.78 -14.58 22.77
CA HIS A 557 -27.75 -14.62 24.22
C HIS A 557 -28.63 -13.50 24.79
N ILE A 558 -29.36 -13.79 25.87
CA ILE A 558 -30.31 -12.83 26.48
C ILE A 558 -29.61 -11.54 26.94
N ASP A 559 -28.39 -11.65 27.45
CA ASP A 559 -27.62 -10.52 27.98
C ASP A 559 -26.82 -9.75 26.91
N GLY A 560 -26.91 -10.11 25.62
CA GLY A 560 -26.46 -9.25 24.52
C GLY A 560 -25.53 -9.85 23.46
N ASP A 561 -25.03 -8.98 22.58
CA ASP A 561 -24.31 -9.37 21.36
C ASP A 561 -22.91 -9.96 21.61
N HIS A 562 -22.18 -9.57 22.66
CA HIS A 562 -20.85 -10.13 22.96
C HIS A 562 -20.92 -11.64 23.26
N LEU A 563 -21.89 -12.05 24.09
CA LEU A 563 -22.14 -13.46 24.39
C LEU A 563 -22.76 -14.19 23.19
N THR A 564 -23.48 -13.48 22.34
CA THR A 564 -23.96 -14.01 21.05
C THR A 564 -22.77 -14.35 20.13
N LEU A 565 -21.74 -13.51 20.06
CA LEU A 565 -20.50 -13.81 19.30
C LEU A 565 -19.75 -15.02 19.87
N LEU A 566 -19.71 -15.15 21.20
CA LEU A 566 -19.13 -16.31 21.87
C LEU A 566 -19.87 -17.62 21.49
N ASN A 567 -21.20 -17.61 21.52
CA ASN A 567 -22.03 -18.75 21.12
C ASN A 567 -21.76 -19.16 19.67
N VAL A 568 -21.65 -18.19 18.76
CA VAL A 568 -21.28 -18.45 17.35
C VAL A 568 -19.92 -19.14 17.26
N TYR A 569 -18.91 -18.64 17.97
CA TYR A 569 -17.56 -19.22 17.94
C TYR A 569 -17.54 -20.65 18.48
N HIS A 570 -18.20 -20.91 19.62
CA HIS A 570 -18.31 -22.25 20.20
C HIS A 570 -19.01 -23.22 19.27
N ALA A 571 -20.15 -22.84 18.69
CA ALA A 571 -20.87 -23.68 17.74
C ALA A 571 -20.03 -23.99 16.49
N PHE A 572 -19.30 -22.99 15.96
CA PHE A 572 -18.40 -23.20 14.84
C PHE A 572 -17.28 -24.20 15.17
N LYS A 573 -16.66 -24.08 16.33
CA LYS A 573 -15.60 -25.00 16.77
C LYS A 573 -16.12 -26.42 17.00
N GLN A 574 -17.30 -26.57 17.61
CA GLN A 574 -17.93 -27.87 17.83
C GLN A 574 -18.29 -28.55 16.50
N SER A 575 -18.78 -27.81 15.51
CA SER A 575 -19.14 -28.35 14.18
C SER A 575 -17.96 -28.84 13.33
N LYS A 576 -16.72 -28.50 13.71
CA LYS A 576 -15.48 -28.95 13.04
C LYS A 576 -14.89 -30.22 13.66
N THR A 577 -15.45 -30.69 14.76
CA THR A 577 -15.11 -31.96 15.43
C THR A 577 -16.15 -32.98 15.00
#